data_AF-I8VK92-F1
#
_entry.id   AF-I8VK92-F1
#
_cell.length_a   1.000
_cell.length_b   1.000
_cell.length_c   1.000
_cell.angle_alpha   90.00
_cell.angle_beta   90.00
_cell.angle_gamma   90.00
#
_symmetry.space_group_name_H-M   'P 1'
#
loop_
_entity.id
_entity.type
_entity.pdbx_description
1 polymer ?
#
loop_
_entity_poly.entity_id
_entity_poly.type
_entity_poly.pdbx_seq_one_letter_code
_entity_poly.pdbx_strand_id
1 'polypeptide(L)'
;MSKKAPLQFGNFTITRDSSNEHDWISIKAISGFWTMRFRDDNEMFERIRLLANNKDFGEYMDTWIKVNFLMSNCTPDAEFMKDFFEAYTKMNERLISRRKQISEEEDKAILEQEKAAYELKEQAK
;
A
#
# COMPACT_ATOMS: atom_id res chain seq x y z
N MET A 1 -23.09 15.03 6.03
CA MET A 1 -21.61 15.10 6.10
C MET A 1 -21.09 15.83 4.88
N SER A 2 -20.25 16.86 5.05
CA SER A 2 -19.66 17.60 3.93
C SER A 2 -18.75 16.66 3.14
N LYS A 3 -19.05 16.43 1.85
CA LYS A 3 -18.19 15.66 0.96
C LYS A 3 -16.92 16.49 0.73
N LYS A 4 -15.77 16.01 1.22
CA LYS A 4 -14.48 16.61 0.86
C LYS A 4 -14.31 16.58 -0.67
N ALA A 5 -13.77 17.66 -1.22
CA ALA A 5 -13.46 17.72 -2.65
C ALA A 5 -12.52 16.57 -3.03
N PRO A 6 -12.73 15.92 -4.19
CA PRO A 6 -11.83 14.89 -4.68
C PRO A 6 -10.40 15.43 -4.81
N LEU A 7 -9.42 14.61 -4.44
CA LEU A 7 -8.01 14.91 -4.72
C LEU A 7 -7.73 14.53 -6.17
N GLN A 8 -7.04 15.39 -6.93
CA GLN A 8 -6.75 15.15 -8.34
C GLN A 8 -5.25 14.93 -8.57
N PHE A 9 -4.93 13.89 -9.34
CA PHE A 9 -3.59 13.54 -9.79
C PHE A 9 -3.64 13.31 -11.29
N GLY A 10 -3.22 14.31 -12.06
CA GLY A 10 -3.33 14.29 -13.53
C GLY A 10 -4.77 14.05 -13.99
N ASN A 11 -4.98 12.95 -14.71
CA ASN A 11 -6.28 12.52 -15.25
C ASN A 11 -7.06 11.59 -14.31
N PHE A 12 -6.70 11.56 -13.03
CA PHE A 12 -7.31 10.69 -12.03
C PHE A 12 -7.80 11.47 -10.82
N THR A 13 -8.85 10.98 -10.20
CA THR A 13 -9.39 11.52 -8.95
C THR A 13 -9.41 10.45 -7.86
N ILE A 14 -9.12 10.86 -6.62
CA ILE A 14 -9.20 10.02 -5.44
C ILE A 14 -10.33 10.54 -4.56
N THR A 15 -11.27 9.65 -4.23
CA THR A 15 -12.42 9.93 -3.36
C THR A 15 -12.48 8.94 -2.21
N ARG A 16 -13.03 9.40 -1.07
CA ARG A 16 -13.41 8.55 0.05
C ARG A 16 -14.92 8.55 0.17
N ASP A 17 -15.50 7.36 0.17
CA ASP A 17 -16.92 7.15 0.36
C ASP A 17 -17.10 6.39 1.68
N SER A 18 -17.77 7.00 2.64
CA SER A 18 -18.16 6.33 3.88
C SER A 18 -19.52 5.67 3.73
N SER A 19 -19.62 4.40 4.11
CA SER A 19 -20.88 3.64 4.11
C SER A 19 -21.15 3.06 5.49
N ASN A 20 -22.33 2.48 5.71
CA ASN A 20 -22.72 1.96 7.01
C ASN A 20 -21.89 0.74 7.45
N GLU A 21 -21.35 -0.03 6.51
CA GLU A 21 -20.57 -1.23 6.81
C GLU A 21 -19.08 -0.99 6.64
N HIS A 22 -18.68 -0.35 5.54
CA HIS A 22 -17.27 -0.16 5.19
C HIS A 22 -17.01 1.18 4.53
N ASP A 23 -15.87 1.76 4.85
CA ASP A 23 -15.33 2.88 4.09
C ASP A 23 -14.57 2.38 2.86
N TRP A 24 -14.62 3.18 1.79
CA TRP A 24 -13.93 2.88 0.53
C TRP A 24 -13.10 4.08 0.10
N ILE A 25 -11.87 3.81 -0.35
CA ILE A 25 -11.08 4.76 -1.13
C ILE A 25 -11.10 4.32 -2.59
N SER A 26 -11.48 5.24 -3.48
CA SER A 26 -11.62 4.98 -4.91
C SER A 26 -10.68 5.87 -5.70
N ILE A 27 -9.99 5.30 -6.69
CA ILE A 27 -9.19 6.02 -7.67
C ILE A 27 -9.87 5.84 -9.01
N LYS A 28 -10.27 6.93 -9.65
CA LYS A 28 -11.05 6.92 -10.89
C LYS A 28 -10.35 7.72 -11.97
N ALA A 29 -10.31 7.19 -13.19
CA ALA A 29 -9.99 8.01 -14.34
C ALA A 29 -11.11 9.05 -14.55
N ILE A 30 -10.77 10.29 -14.90
CA ILE A 30 -11.75 11.36 -15.18
C ILE A 30 -12.70 10.96 -16.32
N SER A 31 -12.20 10.15 -17.27
CA SER A 31 -12.98 9.54 -18.36
C SER A 31 -14.05 8.54 -17.89
N GLY A 32 -13.95 8.02 -16.66
CA GLY A 32 -14.90 7.09 -16.05
C GLY A 32 -14.74 5.61 -16.41
N PHE A 33 -13.92 5.24 -17.40
CA PHE A 33 -13.82 3.84 -17.86
C PHE A 33 -12.97 2.93 -16.96
N TRP A 34 -12.20 3.51 -16.02
CA TRP A 34 -11.33 2.75 -15.13
C TRP A 34 -11.48 3.22 -13.69
N THR A 35 -11.51 2.27 -12.76
CA THR A 35 -11.61 2.52 -11.33
C THR A 35 -10.92 1.42 -10.55
N MET A 36 -10.14 1.80 -9.53
CA MET A 36 -9.70 0.91 -8.46
C MET A 36 -10.36 1.31 -7.14
N ARG A 37 -10.74 0.34 -6.31
CA ARG A 37 -11.36 0.58 -5.01
C ARG A 37 -10.74 -0.32 -3.96
N PHE A 38 -10.43 0.25 -2.80
CA PHE A 38 -9.93 -0.48 -1.64
C PHE A 38 -10.87 -0.21 -0.48
N ARG A 39 -11.21 -1.29 0.23
CA ARG A 39 -12.02 -1.27 1.47
C ARG A 39 -11.12 -0.93 2.65
N ASP A 40 -11.68 -0.35 3.70
CA ASP A 40 -10.97 0.04 4.93
C ASP A 40 -10.15 -1.04 5.62
N ASP A 41 -10.49 -2.32 5.45
CA ASP A 41 -9.72 -3.45 5.95
C ASP A 41 -8.58 -3.92 5.03
N ASN A 42 -8.39 -3.25 3.88
CA ASN A 42 -7.25 -3.47 2.99
C ASN A 42 -6.13 -2.47 3.34
N GLU A 43 -4.89 -2.95 3.51
CA GLU A 43 -3.72 -2.10 3.84
C GLU A 43 -3.54 -0.92 2.85
N MET A 44 -3.92 -1.11 1.59
CA MET A 44 -3.84 -0.06 0.58
C MET A 44 -4.79 1.12 0.87
N PHE A 45 -5.88 0.92 1.60
CA PHE A 45 -6.79 2.00 1.97
C PHE A 45 -6.06 3.08 2.76
N GLU A 46 -5.40 2.70 3.85
CA GLU A 46 -4.68 3.63 4.71
C GLU A 46 -3.43 4.17 4.02
N ARG A 47 -2.72 3.34 3.24
CA ARG A 47 -1.54 3.78 2.48
C ARG A 47 -1.90 4.87 1.48
N ILE A 48 -2.96 4.69 0.68
CA ILE A 48 -3.43 5.71 -0.27
C ILE A 48 -3.93 6.94 0.48
N ARG A 49 -4.67 6.77 1.59
CA ARG A 49 -5.15 7.89 2.41
C ARG A 49 -4.00 8.77 2.90
N LEU A 50 -2.92 8.17 3.40
CA LEU A 50 -1.76 8.90 3.91
C LEU A 50 -0.99 9.60 2.78
N LEU A 51 -0.69 8.87 1.70
CA LEU A 51 0.13 9.39 0.60
C LEU A 51 -0.61 10.47 -0.20
N ALA A 52 -1.89 10.29 -0.51
CA ALA A 52 -2.65 11.26 -1.29
C ALA A 52 -2.84 12.61 -0.57
N ASN A 53 -2.85 12.62 0.77
CA ASN A 53 -2.98 13.85 1.56
C ASN A 53 -1.63 14.54 1.83
N ASN A 54 -0.51 13.94 1.44
CA ASN A 54 0.81 14.52 1.62
C ASN A 54 1.36 15.03 0.29
N LYS A 55 1.62 16.35 0.23
CA LYS A 55 2.08 17.05 -0.98
C LYS A 55 3.46 16.56 -1.46
N ASP A 56 4.31 16.09 -0.55
CA ASP A 56 5.66 15.60 -0.88
C ASP A 56 5.61 14.30 -1.69
N PHE A 57 4.49 13.57 -1.62
CA PHE A 57 4.28 12.33 -2.37
C PHE A 57 3.46 12.55 -3.65
N GLY A 58 3.24 13.79 -4.09
CA GLY A 58 2.39 14.09 -5.25
C GLY A 58 2.85 13.40 -6.53
N GLU A 59 4.13 13.52 -6.87
CA GLU A 59 4.73 12.88 -8.05
C GLU A 59 4.72 11.35 -7.96
N TYR A 60 5.01 10.82 -6.77
CA TYR A 60 4.93 9.38 -6.51
C TYR A 60 3.52 8.85 -6.76
N MET A 61 2.50 9.52 -6.23
CA MET A 61 1.10 9.12 -6.39
C MET A 61 0.66 9.18 -7.85
N ASP A 62 0.99 10.25 -8.58
CA ASP A 62 0.67 10.37 -10.01
C ASP A 62 1.31 9.23 -10.82
N THR A 63 2.59 8.94 -10.57
CA THR A 63 3.31 7.87 -11.25
C THR A 63 2.75 6.49 -10.89
N TRP A 64 2.51 6.23 -9.62
CA TRP A 64 1.96 4.96 -9.15
C TRP A 64 0.58 4.69 -9.75
N ILE A 65 -0.30 5.69 -9.81
CA ILE A 65 -1.62 5.54 -10.46
C ILE A 65 -1.47 5.23 -11.95
N LYS A 66 -0.58 5.95 -12.66
CA LYS A 66 -0.32 5.71 -14.08
C LYS A 66 0.17 4.29 -14.37
N VAL A 67 1.07 3.75 -13.53
CA VAL A 67 1.55 2.36 -13.68
C VAL A 67 0.40 1.38 -13.52
N ASN A 68 -0.41 1.50 -12.47
CA ASN A 68 -1.57 0.62 -12.26
C ASN A 68 -2.58 0.72 -13.41
N PHE A 69 -2.84 1.95 -13.88
CA PHE A 69 -3.71 2.19 -15.00
C PHE A 69 -3.19 1.53 -16.29
N LEU A 70 -1.92 1.75 -16.65
CA LEU A 70 -1.31 1.19 -17.85
C LEU A 70 -1.33 -0.34 -17.80
N MET A 71 -0.79 -0.93 -16.73
CA MET A 71 -0.64 -2.39 -16.61
C MET A 71 -1.97 -3.15 -16.57
N SER A 72 -3.08 -2.48 -16.23
CA SER A 72 -4.42 -3.08 -16.28
C SER A 72 -5.16 -2.87 -17.61
N ASN A 73 -4.63 -2.05 -18.52
CA ASN A 73 -5.29 -1.69 -19.79
C ASN A 73 -4.40 -1.92 -21.02
N CYS A 74 -3.20 -2.46 -20.87
CA CYS A 74 -2.32 -2.79 -21.99
C CYS A 74 -2.01 -4.29 -22.05
N THR A 75 -1.51 -4.73 -23.20
CA THR A 75 -0.94 -6.08 -23.38
C THR A 75 0.50 -5.89 -23.83
N PRO A 76 1.45 -5.72 -22.88
CA PRO A 76 2.86 -5.58 -23.23
C PRO A 76 3.38 -6.83 -23.93
N ASP A 77 4.43 -6.68 -24.72
CA ASP A 77 5.13 -7.83 -25.29
C ASP A 77 5.93 -8.60 -24.24
N ALA A 78 6.43 -9.78 -24.63
CA ALA A 78 7.17 -10.66 -23.74
C ALA A 78 8.50 -10.04 -23.27
N GLU A 79 9.12 -9.18 -24.08
CA GLU A 79 10.40 -8.53 -23.76
C GLU A 79 10.20 -7.53 -22.61
N PHE A 80 9.18 -6.67 -22.73
CA PHE A 80 8.79 -5.76 -21.65
C PHE A 80 8.43 -6.50 -20.36
N MET A 81 7.66 -7.60 -20.45
CA MET A 81 7.27 -8.36 -19.27
C MET A 81 8.49 -8.93 -18.53
N LYS A 82 9.50 -9.40 -19.28
CA LYS A 82 10.77 -9.87 -18.71
C LYS A 82 11.48 -8.73 -17.97
N ASP A 83 11.65 -7.58 -18.62
CA ASP A 83 12.30 -6.41 -18.02
C ASP A 83 11.58 -5.92 -16.76
N PHE A 84 10.25 -5.90 -16.78
CA PHE A 84 9.43 -5.56 -15.62
C PHE A 84 9.71 -6.48 -14.42
N PHE A 85 9.70 -7.80 -14.63
CA PHE A 85 9.95 -8.76 -13.55
C PHE A 85 11.38 -8.72 -13.03
N GLU A 86 12.36 -8.44 -13.89
CA GLU A 86 13.74 -8.21 -13.45
C GLU A 86 13.86 -6.96 -12.56
N ALA A 87 13.22 -5.85 -12.96
CA ALA A 87 13.21 -4.62 -12.17
C ALA A 87 12.48 -4.81 -10.83
N TYR A 88 11.35 -5.51 -10.84
CA TYR A 88 10.58 -5.84 -9.65
C TYR A 88 11.36 -6.74 -8.69
N THR A 89 12.04 -7.76 -9.20
CA THR A 89 12.90 -8.65 -8.40
C THR A 89 14.02 -7.87 -7.72
N LYS A 90 14.74 -7.03 -8.47
CA LYS A 90 15.78 -6.16 -7.90
C LYS A 90 15.25 -5.22 -6.82
N MET A 91 14.01 -4.72 -6.96
CA MET A 91 13.36 -3.92 -5.92
C MET A 91 13.12 -4.74 -4.65
N ASN A 92 12.59 -5.95 -4.78
CA ASN A 92 12.33 -6.83 -3.64
C ASN A 92 13.62 -7.22 -2.93
N GLU A 93 14.70 -7.53 -3.65
CA GLU A 93 16.00 -7.81 -3.05
C GLU A 93 16.51 -6.63 -2.21
N ARG A 94 16.37 -5.39 -2.70
CA ARG A 94 16.70 -4.19 -1.92
C ARG A 94 15.81 -4.02 -0.68
N LEU A 95 14.54 -4.39 -0.77
CA LEU A 95 13.62 -4.33 0.38
C LEU A 95 13.96 -5.38 1.43
N ILE A 96 14.30 -6.60 0.99
CA ILE A 96 14.71 -7.71 1.86
C ILE A 96 16.06 -7.38 2.52
N SER A 97 17.04 -6.89 1.77
CA SER A 97 18.36 -6.53 2.32
C SER A 97 18.29 -5.38 3.33
N ARG A 98 17.25 -4.54 3.24
CA ARG A 98 16.99 -3.44 4.19
C ARG A 98 16.20 -3.89 5.42
N ARG A 99 15.52 -5.04 5.39
CA ARG A 99 14.99 -5.63 6.61
C ARG A 99 16.20 -6.01 7.46
N LYS A 100 16.25 -5.48 8.69
CA LYS A 100 17.19 -6.00 9.69
C LYS A 100 16.98 -7.51 9.76
N GLN A 101 18.00 -8.28 9.39
CA GLN A 101 18.07 -9.66 9.86
C GLN A 101 18.28 -9.54 11.36
N ILE A 102 17.25 -9.90 12.12
CA ILE A 102 17.36 -10.10 13.56
C ILE A 102 18.39 -11.23 13.72
N SER A 103 19.46 -11.00 14.47
CA SER A 103 20.44 -12.07 14.73
C SER A 103 19.78 -13.18 15.57
N GLU A 104 20.33 -14.39 15.57
CA GLU A 104 19.82 -15.46 16.44
C GLU A 104 19.84 -15.06 17.93
N GLU A 105 20.79 -14.22 18.34
CA GLU A 105 20.85 -13.66 19.70
C GLU A 105 19.71 -12.65 19.97
N GLU A 106 19.44 -11.75 19.01
CA GLU A 106 18.34 -10.79 19.13
C GLU A 106 16.98 -11.51 19.12
N ASP A 107 16.82 -12.55 18.31
CA ASP A 107 15.59 -13.36 18.21
C ASP A 107 15.34 -14.13 19.51
N LYS A 108 16.39 -14.73 20.07
CA LYS A 108 16.33 -15.40 21.38
C LYS A 108 15.98 -14.43 22.50
N ALA A 109 16.54 -13.22 22.50
CA ALA A 109 16.22 -12.20 23.50
C ALA A 109 14.76 -11.74 23.42
N ILE A 110 14.21 -11.60 22.21
CA ILE A 110 12.79 -11.28 21.98
C ILE A 110 11.89 -12.40 22.52
N LEU A 111 12.22 -13.67 22.20
CA LEU A 111 11.46 -14.84 22.69
C LEU A 111 11.48 -14.95 24.21
N GLU A 112 12.63 -14.71 24.85
CA GLU A 112 12.75 -14.71 26.31
C GLU A 112 11.92 -13.59 26.95
N GLN A 113 11.91 -12.39 26.36
CA GLN A 113 11.08 -11.28 26.83
C GLN A 113 9.58 -11.57 26.67
N GLU A 114 9.15 -12.11 25.53
CA GLU A 114 7.75 -12.47 25.31
C GLU A 114 7.30 -13.56 26.28
N LYS A 115 8.16 -14.57 26.53
CA LYS A 115 7.86 -15.66 27.47
C LYS A 115 7.73 -15.12 28.90
N ALA A 116 8.63 -14.25 29.35
CA ALA A 116 8.53 -13.61 30.65
C ALA A 116 7.26 -12.75 30.80
N ALA A 117 6.90 -12.00 29.76
CA ALA A 117 5.68 -11.19 29.75
C ALA A 117 4.41 -12.06 29.79
N TYR A 118 4.42 -13.22 29.13
CA TYR A 118 3.31 -14.18 29.18
C TYR A 118 3.17 -14.82 30.56
N GLU A 119 4.28 -15.24 31.17
CA GLU A 119 4.29 -15.83 32.52
C GLU A 119 3.79 -14.83 33.57
N LEU A 120 4.18 -13.56 33.49
CA LEU A 120 3.67 -12.49 34.35
C LEU A 120 2.16 -12.27 34.18
N LYS A 121 1.63 -12.36 32.95
CA LYS A 121 0.19 -12.26 32.68
C LYS A 121 -0.60 -13.44 33.23
N GLU A 122 -0.04 -14.65 33.18
CA GLU A 122 -0.68 -15.84 33.75
C GLU A 122 -0.63 -15.85 35.28
N GLN A 123 0.43 -15.30 35.89
CA GLN A 123 0.49 -15.14 37.36
C GLN A 123 -0.43 -14.03 37.90
N ALA A 124 -0.85 -13.09 37.05
CA ALA A 124 -1.76 -12.00 37.39
C ALA A 124 -3.25 -12.35 37.20
N LYS A 125 -3.56 -13.58 36.78
CA LYS A 125 -4.90 -14.17 36.75
C LYS A 125 -5.21 -14.92 38.03
#